data_AF-A0A1D6FTZ7-F1
#
_entry.id   AF-A0A1D6FTZ7-F1
#
_cell.length_a   1.000
_cell.length_b   1.000
_cell.length_c   1.000
_cell.angle_alpha   90.00
_cell.angle_beta   90.00
_cell.angle_gamma   90.00
#
_symmetry.space_group_name_H-M   'P 1'
#
loop_
_entity.id
_entity.type
_entity.pdbx_description
1 polymer ?
#
loop_
_entity_poly.entity_id
_entity_poly.type
_entity_poly.pdbx_seq_one_letter_code
_entity_poly.pdbx_strand_id
1 'polypeptide(L)'
;MGSVDGRGVEGIHEANRRAQLIGWMNALLPEFSLPPDSSSEELRELLSDGVVLCRLVNTLIPGVLEGSWEGYAPSDQRLGNVKKFLSVVSDMGLPGFSLKDLDEGLMSSVVECLLVLRGSVDPRLGDDIPPDVTRTPLRKQWGVQEMDKPQVPAAALGKRSPAEDMRNGVADSKTHQKTSVFSGQKVREVFQLKRGSYSDLTAAKISEMMHSNSLDNAPTQSLISVVNGILDESIERKKGEIPHRVVYLLRKVVQEIEHRLCIQAEHIRSQNVTIKTREQKYCSKIKALEMLVNGTNEENQMAINRLQIVKNEKSQIEEKKELCEKDVQRLMKEKEYSKSIIMNLTKDMEAMNRLHEQQLEQIGRKAKEMEEQLTTRVKEVEYLLLQSNKKVEELEIASRLKSQLWDQKENIFQSYMDNQQLVIKDIRILSQSYENDMYALQMQWRNEISNLAKNLCRIWVKMFG
;
A
#
# COMPACT_ATOMS: atom_id res chain seq x y z
N MET A 1 -19.63 41.67 -19.56
CA MET A 1 -19.38 40.29 -20.07
C MET A 1 -19.51 39.35 -18.90
N GLY A 2 -20.33 38.31 -19.01
CA GLY A 2 -20.66 37.43 -17.89
C GLY A 2 -19.57 36.41 -17.60
N SER A 3 -19.41 36.03 -16.34
CA SER A 3 -18.60 34.89 -15.91
C SER A 3 -19.45 33.63 -16.00
N VAL A 4 -19.08 32.72 -16.92
CA VAL A 4 -19.71 31.42 -17.15
C VAL A 4 -18.57 30.41 -17.45
N ASP A 5 -18.82 29.12 -17.29
CA ASP A 5 -17.93 27.99 -17.61
C ASP A 5 -16.81 27.60 -16.62
N GLY A 6 -16.96 27.94 -15.33
CA GLY A 6 -16.25 27.23 -14.25
C GLY A 6 -16.99 25.96 -13.76
N ARG A 7 -18.32 26.03 -13.67
CA ARG A 7 -19.15 25.05 -12.92
C ARG A 7 -19.54 23.79 -13.71
N GLY A 8 -19.36 23.79 -15.03
CA GLY A 8 -19.75 22.66 -15.89
C GLY A 8 -18.73 21.51 -15.89
N VAL A 9 -17.44 21.84 -15.85
CA VAL A 9 -16.35 20.84 -15.94
C VAL A 9 -16.29 19.95 -14.70
N GLU A 10 -16.48 20.56 -13.53
CA GLU A 10 -16.44 19.88 -12.23
C GLU A 10 -17.56 18.84 -12.08
N GLY A 11 -18.80 19.20 -12.46
CA GLY A 11 -19.95 18.28 -12.45
C GLY A 11 -19.84 17.12 -13.46
N ILE A 12 -19.21 17.34 -14.63
CA ILE A 12 -18.93 16.27 -15.59
C ILE A 12 -17.89 15.29 -15.02
N HIS A 13 -16.86 15.80 -14.33
CA HIS A 13 -15.85 14.97 -13.70
C HIS A 13 -16.45 14.10 -12.57
N GLU A 14 -17.29 14.68 -11.71
CA GLU A 14 -17.99 13.91 -10.67
C GLU A 14 -18.93 12.83 -11.24
N ALA A 15 -19.69 13.16 -12.30
CA ALA A 15 -20.57 12.20 -12.98
C ALA A 15 -19.78 11.02 -13.58
N ASN A 16 -18.66 11.29 -14.24
CA ASN A 16 -17.77 10.25 -14.79
C ASN A 16 -17.21 9.35 -13.68
N ARG A 17 -16.79 9.91 -12.54
CA ARG A 17 -16.28 9.12 -11.40
C ARG A 17 -17.38 8.27 -10.75
N ARG A 18 -18.61 8.77 -10.68
CA ARG A 18 -19.78 8.00 -10.23
C ARG A 18 -20.09 6.83 -11.17
N ALA A 19 -20.11 7.06 -12.48
CA ALA A 19 -20.34 6.01 -13.48
C ALA A 19 -19.24 4.91 -13.43
N GLN A 20 -17.97 5.30 -13.25
CA GLN A 20 -16.86 4.35 -13.04
C GLN A 20 -17.04 3.50 -11.77
N LEU A 21 -17.48 4.11 -10.66
CA LEU A 21 -17.75 3.39 -9.42
C LEU A 21 -18.89 2.39 -9.61
N ILE A 22 -20.01 2.81 -10.20
CA ILE A 22 -21.17 1.95 -10.46
C ILE A 22 -20.79 0.78 -11.37
N GLY A 23 -20.06 1.02 -12.46
CA GLY A 23 -19.58 -0.04 -13.34
C GLY A 23 -18.71 -1.08 -12.63
N TRP A 24 -17.86 -0.65 -11.69
CA TRP A 24 -17.06 -1.55 -10.86
C TRP A 24 -17.88 -2.31 -9.81
N MET A 25 -18.80 -1.63 -9.11
CA MET A 25 -19.70 -2.26 -8.14
C MET A 25 -20.57 -3.33 -8.81
N ASN A 26 -21.14 -3.05 -9.98
CA ASN A 26 -21.93 -4.00 -10.76
C ASN A 26 -21.12 -5.25 -11.18
N ALA A 27 -19.80 -5.09 -11.42
CA ALA A 27 -18.91 -6.19 -11.79
C ALA A 27 -18.54 -7.08 -10.59
N LEU A 28 -18.41 -6.51 -9.39
CA LEU A 28 -18.12 -7.26 -8.16
C LEU A 28 -19.36 -7.85 -7.50
N LEU A 29 -20.49 -7.15 -7.57
CA LEU A 29 -21.75 -7.47 -6.89
C LEU A 29 -22.94 -7.34 -7.86
N PRO A 30 -23.13 -8.31 -8.79
CA PRO A 30 -24.22 -8.27 -9.76
C PRO A 30 -25.63 -8.24 -9.14
N GLU A 31 -25.76 -8.69 -7.89
CA GLU A 31 -27.01 -8.66 -7.10
C GLU A 31 -27.52 -7.23 -6.80
N PHE A 32 -26.65 -6.22 -6.88
CA PHE A 32 -26.93 -4.83 -6.50
C PHE A 32 -26.74 -3.86 -7.68
N SER A 33 -27.00 -4.32 -8.90
CA SER A 33 -26.67 -3.58 -10.12
C SER A 33 -27.46 -2.27 -10.27
N LEU A 34 -26.78 -1.14 -10.38
CA LEU A 34 -27.36 0.17 -10.74
C LEU A 34 -27.06 0.53 -12.21
N PRO A 35 -27.97 1.23 -12.92
CA PRO A 35 -27.65 1.87 -14.20
C PRO A 35 -26.41 2.77 -14.12
N PRO A 36 -25.52 2.81 -15.13
CA PRO A 36 -24.34 3.69 -15.13
C PRO A 36 -24.69 5.19 -14.98
N ASP A 37 -25.87 5.58 -15.47
CA ASP A 37 -26.40 6.95 -15.44
C ASP A 37 -27.11 7.31 -14.11
N SER A 38 -27.18 6.38 -13.14
CA SER A 38 -27.85 6.59 -11.85
C SER A 38 -27.37 7.84 -11.12
N SER A 39 -28.29 8.45 -10.38
CA SER A 39 -28.03 9.66 -9.59
C SER A 39 -27.15 9.41 -8.36
N SER A 40 -26.65 10.49 -7.74
CA SER A 40 -26.00 10.43 -6.41
C SER A 40 -26.94 9.88 -5.35
N GLU A 41 -28.23 10.14 -5.46
CA GLU A 41 -29.28 9.78 -4.51
C GLU A 41 -29.65 8.29 -4.62
N GLU A 42 -29.73 7.73 -5.83
CA GLU A 42 -29.86 6.27 -6.04
C GLU A 42 -28.65 5.49 -5.49
N LEU A 43 -27.44 6.00 -5.72
CA LEU A 43 -26.22 5.42 -5.14
C LEU A 43 -26.20 5.54 -3.61
N ARG A 44 -26.71 6.66 -3.07
CA ARG A 44 -26.85 6.86 -1.63
C ARG A 44 -27.83 5.86 -1.03
N GLU A 45 -29.00 5.69 -1.63
CA GLU A 45 -30.03 4.74 -1.17
C GLU A 45 -29.45 3.33 -1.08
N LEU A 46 -28.74 2.87 -2.12
CA LEU A 46 -28.08 1.57 -2.16
C LEU A 46 -27.00 1.37 -1.07
N LEU A 47 -26.21 2.41 -0.78
CA LEU A 47 -25.13 2.35 0.21
C LEU A 47 -25.60 2.65 1.65
N SER A 48 -26.80 3.19 1.80
CA SER A 48 -27.29 3.80 3.05
C SER A 48 -27.33 2.83 4.24
N ASP A 49 -27.67 1.56 4.01
CA ASP A 49 -27.79 0.51 5.04
C ASP A 49 -26.44 -0.09 5.50
N GLY A 50 -25.35 0.26 4.80
CA GLY A 50 -24.00 -0.26 5.01
C GLY A 50 -23.80 -1.75 4.64
N VAL A 51 -24.83 -2.48 4.22
CA VAL A 51 -24.75 -3.90 3.86
C VAL A 51 -23.92 -4.08 2.60
N VAL A 52 -24.17 -3.26 1.57
CA VAL A 52 -23.42 -3.29 0.31
C VAL A 52 -21.94 -2.95 0.55
N LEU A 53 -21.65 -1.98 1.42
CA LEU A 53 -20.29 -1.63 1.84
C LEU A 53 -19.57 -2.81 2.53
N CYS A 54 -20.24 -3.50 3.47
CA CYS A 54 -19.67 -4.68 4.13
C CYS A 54 -19.45 -5.85 3.16
N ARG A 55 -20.40 -6.11 2.25
CA ARG A 55 -20.26 -7.14 1.21
C ARG A 55 -19.09 -6.85 0.29
N LEU A 56 -18.96 -5.61 -0.19
CA LEU A 56 -17.89 -5.16 -1.08
C LEU A 56 -16.51 -5.41 -0.46
N VAL A 57 -16.31 -5.08 0.81
CA VAL A 57 -15.05 -5.34 1.53
C VAL A 57 -14.81 -6.84 1.76
N ASN A 58 -15.83 -7.63 2.10
CA ASN A 58 -15.71 -9.08 2.22
C ASN A 58 -15.39 -9.78 0.88
N THR A 59 -15.88 -9.27 -0.25
CA THR A 59 -15.54 -9.77 -1.59
C THR A 59 -14.10 -9.45 -1.97
N LEU A 60 -13.57 -8.30 -1.54
CA LEU A 60 -12.17 -7.91 -1.77
C LEU A 60 -11.20 -8.63 -0.81
N ILE A 61 -11.59 -8.86 0.44
CA ILE A 61 -10.80 -9.57 1.45
C ILE A 61 -11.71 -10.56 2.22
N PRO A 62 -11.74 -11.84 1.81
CA PRO A 62 -12.48 -12.87 2.52
C PRO A 62 -12.06 -13.00 3.99
N GLY A 63 -13.04 -13.12 4.89
CA GLY A 63 -12.82 -13.30 6.33
C GLY A 63 -12.54 -12.03 7.14
N VAL A 64 -12.38 -10.85 6.52
CA VAL A 64 -12.01 -9.62 7.25
C VAL A 64 -13.07 -9.13 8.26
N LEU A 65 -14.35 -9.43 8.01
CA LEU A 65 -15.45 -9.14 8.95
C LEU A 65 -15.85 -10.33 9.85
N GLU A 66 -15.14 -11.46 9.77
CA GLU A 66 -15.48 -12.72 10.45
C GLU A 66 -14.90 -12.83 11.87
N GLY A 67 -14.01 -11.91 12.25
CA GLY A 67 -13.43 -11.83 13.59
C GLY A 67 -14.15 -10.87 14.54
N SER A 68 -14.68 -11.41 15.65
CA SER A 68 -14.91 -10.68 16.91
C SER A 68 -15.89 -9.48 16.90
N TRP A 69 -17.15 -9.67 16.51
CA TRP A 69 -18.21 -8.64 16.69
C TRP A 69 -19.51 -9.14 17.37
N GLU A 70 -19.52 -10.33 17.97
CA GLU A 70 -20.70 -10.90 18.68
C GLU A 70 -20.98 -10.29 20.07
N GLY A 71 -20.17 -9.33 20.54
CA GLY A 71 -20.25 -8.83 21.92
C GLY A 71 -21.44 -7.92 22.24
N TYR A 72 -21.90 -7.12 21.27
CA TYR A 72 -23.04 -6.20 21.43
C TYR A 72 -23.74 -6.00 20.08
N ALA A 73 -24.99 -6.44 19.97
CA ALA A 73 -25.85 -6.05 18.85
C ALA A 73 -26.18 -4.55 18.97
N PRO A 74 -25.74 -3.68 18.04
CA PRO A 74 -26.17 -2.29 18.04
C PRO A 74 -27.67 -2.25 17.76
N SER A 75 -28.43 -1.42 18.48
CA SER A 75 -29.86 -1.22 18.19
C SER A 75 -30.12 -0.63 16.80
N ASP A 76 -29.07 -0.07 16.18
CA ASP A 76 -29.03 0.41 14.81
C ASP A 76 -28.03 -0.43 13.98
N GLN A 77 -28.56 -1.42 13.26
CA GLN A 77 -27.80 -2.32 12.39
C GLN A 77 -27.04 -1.55 11.29
N ARG A 78 -27.63 -0.46 10.78
CA ARG A 78 -27.05 0.39 9.73
C ARG A 78 -25.79 1.07 10.23
N LEU A 79 -25.85 1.72 11.39
CA LEU A 79 -24.69 2.33 12.02
C LEU A 79 -23.57 1.31 12.31
N GLY A 80 -23.96 0.10 12.72
CA GLY A 80 -23.03 -1.02 12.91
C GLY A 80 -22.30 -1.41 11.62
N ASN A 81 -23.02 -1.57 10.52
CA ASN A 81 -22.46 -1.93 9.21
C ASN A 81 -21.49 -0.86 8.68
N VAL A 82 -21.90 0.41 8.66
CA VAL A 82 -21.05 1.51 8.15
C VAL A 82 -19.77 1.65 8.98
N LYS A 83 -19.85 1.52 10.31
CA LYS A 83 -18.66 1.53 11.18
C LYS A 83 -17.71 0.36 10.92
N LYS A 84 -18.22 -0.85 10.67
CA LYS A 84 -17.40 -2.01 10.31
C LYS A 84 -16.61 -1.76 9.01
N PHE A 85 -17.27 -1.26 7.97
CA PHE A 85 -16.60 -0.85 6.73
C PHE A 85 -15.49 0.19 6.99
N LEU A 86 -15.82 1.27 7.70
CA LEU A 86 -14.87 2.36 7.96
C LEU A 86 -13.68 1.92 8.83
N SER A 87 -13.87 0.96 9.75
CA SER A 87 -12.75 0.35 10.50
C SER A 87 -11.75 -0.32 9.56
N VAL A 88 -12.23 -1.17 8.63
CA VAL A 88 -11.35 -1.88 7.69
C VAL A 88 -10.65 -0.91 6.75
N VAL A 89 -11.33 0.14 6.27
CA VAL A 89 -10.72 1.23 5.47
C VAL A 89 -9.64 1.97 6.27
N SER A 90 -9.88 2.22 7.56
CA SER A 90 -8.90 2.82 8.47
C SER A 90 -7.69 1.91 8.74
N ASP A 91 -7.91 0.60 8.89
CA ASP A 91 -6.83 -0.38 9.10
C ASP A 91 -5.93 -0.54 7.85
N MET A 92 -6.48 -0.28 6.66
CA MET A 92 -5.72 -0.14 5.41
C MET A 92 -4.99 1.21 5.27
N GLY A 93 -5.29 2.20 6.13
CA GLY A 93 -4.75 3.55 6.03
C GLY A 93 -5.32 4.38 4.87
N LEU A 94 -6.54 4.06 4.43
CA LEU A 94 -7.23 4.74 3.32
C LEU A 94 -8.14 5.87 3.83
N PRO A 95 -8.43 6.90 3.01
CA PRO A 95 -9.38 7.95 3.39
C PRO A 95 -10.81 7.38 3.48
N GLY A 96 -11.38 7.41 4.69
CA GLY A 96 -12.79 7.12 4.93
C GLY A 96 -13.69 8.35 4.74
N PHE A 97 -14.99 8.17 4.94
CA PHE A 97 -16.01 9.23 4.92
C PHE A 97 -16.76 9.31 6.27
N SER A 98 -17.45 10.42 6.53
CA SER A 98 -18.30 10.59 7.70
C SER A 98 -19.70 10.03 7.46
N LEU A 99 -20.35 9.46 8.49
CA LEU A 99 -21.74 9.01 8.38
C LEU A 99 -22.68 10.12 7.85
N LYS A 100 -22.40 11.38 8.22
CA LYS A 100 -23.14 12.55 7.70
C LYS A 100 -23.02 12.74 6.19
N ASP A 101 -21.90 12.34 5.59
CA ASP A 101 -21.69 12.43 4.13
C ASP A 101 -22.59 11.45 3.39
N LEU A 102 -22.85 10.29 4.01
CA LEU A 102 -23.77 9.25 3.53
C LEU A 102 -25.25 9.60 3.80
N ASP A 103 -25.57 10.28 4.90
CA ASP A 103 -26.94 10.71 5.22
C ASP A 103 -27.38 11.98 4.46
N GLU A 104 -26.68 13.09 4.66
CA GLU A 104 -27.13 14.45 4.29
C GLU A 104 -26.08 15.24 3.47
N GLY A 105 -24.83 14.77 3.42
CA GLY A 105 -23.71 15.47 2.79
C GLY A 105 -23.45 15.09 1.34
N LEU A 106 -22.31 15.55 0.80
CA LEU A 106 -21.93 15.31 -0.60
C LEU A 106 -21.41 13.89 -0.79
N MET A 107 -22.00 13.15 -1.76
CA MET A 107 -21.56 11.79 -2.09
C MET A 107 -20.13 11.70 -2.66
N SER A 108 -19.51 12.83 -3.02
CA SER A 108 -18.14 12.88 -3.54
C SER A 108 -17.12 12.25 -2.58
N SER A 109 -17.23 12.45 -1.27
CA SER A 109 -16.38 11.81 -0.26
C SER A 109 -16.54 10.27 -0.24
N VAL A 110 -17.78 9.79 -0.39
CA VAL A 110 -18.10 8.35 -0.41
C VAL A 110 -17.58 7.70 -1.70
N VAL A 111 -17.77 8.38 -2.83
CA VAL A 111 -17.30 7.95 -4.15
C VAL A 111 -15.77 7.92 -4.20
N GLU A 112 -15.09 8.93 -3.66
CA GLU A 112 -13.63 8.98 -3.54
C GLU A 112 -13.10 7.81 -2.69
N CYS A 113 -13.67 7.60 -1.49
CA CYS A 113 -13.30 6.50 -0.60
C CYS A 113 -13.34 5.14 -1.31
N LEU A 114 -14.43 4.85 -2.04
CA LEU A 114 -14.62 3.59 -2.75
C LEU A 114 -13.71 3.45 -3.99
N LEU A 115 -13.46 4.53 -4.73
CA LEU A 115 -12.49 4.53 -5.83
C LEU A 115 -11.04 4.34 -5.34
N VAL A 116 -10.68 4.91 -4.19
CA VAL A 116 -9.36 4.71 -3.57
C VAL A 116 -9.21 3.29 -3.03
N LEU A 117 -10.28 2.71 -2.45
CA LEU A 117 -10.33 1.29 -2.07
C LEU A 117 -10.17 0.37 -3.29
N ARG A 118 -10.85 0.65 -4.41
CA ARG A 118 -10.64 -0.07 -5.67
C ARG A 118 -9.17 -0.05 -6.09
N GLY A 119 -8.56 1.14 -6.12
CA GLY A 119 -7.16 1.32 -6.53
C GLY A 119 -6.12 0.71 -5.57
N SER A 120 -6.48 0.38 -4.33
CA SER A 120 -5.58 -0.30 -3.39
C SER A 120 -5.55 -1.82 -3.57
N VAL A 121 -6.64 -2.42 -4.09
CA VAL A 121 -6.77 -3.88 -4.28
C VAL A 121 -6.45 -4.33 -5.70
N ASP A 122 -6.74 -3.52 -6.72
CA ASP A 122 -6.41 -3.83 -8.12
C ASP A 122 -5.49 -2.79 -8.79
N PRO A 123 -4.17 -3.05 -8.87
CA PRO A 123 -3.22 -2.20 -9.59
C PRO A 123 -3.27 -2.35 -11.12
N ARG A 124 -4.12 -3.22 -11.69
CA ARG A 124 -4.04 -3.63 -13.11
C ARG A 124 -4.99 -2.88 -14.05
N LEU A 125 -5.75 -1.90 -13.56
CA LEU A 125 -6.76 -1.20 -14.37
C LEU A 125 -6.82 0.31 -14.08
N GLY A 126 -5.69 1.00 -14.22
CA GLY A 126 -5.54 2.43 -13.96
C GLY A 126 -4.55 3.15 -14.88
N ASP A 127 -4.84 3.20 -16.18
CA ASP A 127 -4.35 4.27 -17.05
C ASP A 127 -5.26 5.51 -16.93
N ASP A 128 -4.74 6.68 -17.31
CA ASP A 128 -5.42 7.99 -17.41
C ASP A 128 -5.79 8.75 -16.11
N ILE A 129 -4.79 9.03 -15.24
CA ILE A 129 -4.78 10.24 -14.38
C ILE A 129 -3.40 10.92 -14.45
N PRO A 130 -3.30 12.25 -14.72
CA PRO A 130 -2.02 12.97 -14.68
C PRO A 130 -1.47 13.06 -13.24
N PRO A 131 -0.14 12.96 -13.04
CA PRO A 131 0.42 13.01 -11.70
C PRO A 131 0.54 14.45 -11.19
N ASP A 132 -0.20 14.80 -10.14
CA ASP A 132 0.14 15.97 -9.32
C ASP A 132 -0.04 15.74 -7.80
N VAL A 133 0.85 16.37 -7.04
CA VAL A 133 1.01 16.51 -5.58
C VAL A 133 0.62 15.34 -4.65
N THR A 134 1.65 14.82 -3.96
CA THR A 134 1.62 14.01 -2.70
C THR A 134 0.93 12.63 -2.72
N ARG A 135 1.71 11.59 -3.01
CA ARG A 135 1.47 10.23 -2.48
C ARG A 135 2.66 9.75 -1.65
N THR A 136 2.47 9.68 -0.33
CA THR A 136 3.42 9.08 0.62
C THR A 136 3.40 7.55 0.45
N PRO A 137 4.55 6.86 0.34
CA PRO A 137 4.57 5.42 0.09
C PRO A 137 4.32 4.62 1.39
N LEU A 138 3.06 4.35 1.71
CA LEU A 138 2.71 3.42 2.79
C LEU A 138 2.57 1.99 2.24
N ARG A 139 3.64 1.20 2.34
CA ARG A 139 3.61 -0.24 2.03
C ARG A 139 3.95 -1.08 3.26
N LYS A 140 2.95 -1.32 4.11
CA LYS A 140 2.93 -2.54 4.93
C LYS A 140 2.42 -3.67 4.06
N GLN A 141 3.33 -4.54 3.63
CA GLN A 141 2.98 -5.74 2.88
C GLN A 141 2.38 -6.76 3.84
N TRP A 142 1.05 -6.92 3.81
CA TRP A 142 0.38 -8.00 4.53
C TRP A 142 0.68 -9.33 3.82
N GLY A 143 1.58 -10.10 4.41
CA GLY A 143 1.91 -11.48 4.03
C GLY A 143 1.60 -12.42 5.19
N VAL A 144 1.18 -13.65 4.84
CA VAL A 144 0.73 -14.68 5.78
C VAL A 144 1.80 -15.01 6.82
N GLN A 145 1.36 -15.25 8.06
CA GLN A 145 2.17 -15.67 9.19
C GLN A 145 2.46 -17.18 9.11
N GLU A 146 3.74 -17.55 8.92
CA GLU A 146 4.23 -18.91 9.22
C GLU A 146 5.19 -18.85 10.41
N MET A 147 5.09 -19.86 11.27
CA MET A 147 5.77 -19.92 12.56
C MET A 147 6.63 -21.19 12.68
N ASP A 148 7.75 -21.03 13.38
CA ASP A 148 8.69 -22.02 13.87
C ASP A 148 9.63 -22.79 12.92
N LYS A 149 10.86 -22.89 13.42
CA LYS A 149 12.05 -23.49 12.85
C LYS A 149 12.69 -24.36 13.94
N PRO A 150 13.15 -25.58 13.62
CA PRO A 150 14.32 -26.14 14.34
C PRO A 150 15.58 -26.26 13.47
N GLN A 151 16.73 -26.43 14.15
CA GLN A 151 18.10 -26.37 13.60
C GLN A 151 18.98 -27.39 14.38
N VAL A 152 20.09 -27.98 13.90
CA VAL A 152 20.99 -27.76 12.74
C VAL A 152 21.30 -29.16 12.10
N PRO A 153 22.52 -29.58 11.68
CA PRO A 153 23.43 -29.07 10.63
C PRO A 153 23.88 -30.12 9.57
N ALA A 154 24.36 -29.69 8.40
CA ALA A 154 25.56 -30.23 7.74
C ALA A 154 26.11 -29.35 6.60
N ALA A 155 27.42 -29.46 6.37
CA ALA A 155 28.30 -28.83 5.37
C ALA A 155 27.71 -28.56 3.94
N ALA A 156 28.19 -27.59 3.14
CA ALA A 156 29.61 -27.32 2.87
C ALA A 156 29.93 -25.95 2.23
N LEU A 157 31.22 -25.58 2.29
CA LEU A 157 31.94 -24.60 1.47
C LEU A 157 31.43 -23.14 1.38
N GLY A 158 32.03 -22.28 2.23
CA GLY A 158 32.40 -20.92 1.80
C GLY A 158 33.71 -20.93 0.99
N LYS A 159 34.35 -19.80 0.65
CA LYS A 159 34.03 -18.37 0.83
C LYS A 159 34.99 -17.58 -0.09
N ARG A 160 34.58 -16.36 -0.47
CA ARG A 160 35.40 -15.13 -0.68
C ARG A 160 36.78 -15.19 -1.40
N SER A 161 36.91 -14.31 -2.39
CA SER A 161 38.12 -13.57 -2.80
C SER A 161 38.68 -12.68 -1.65
N PRO A 162 39.85 -11.97 -1.72
CA PRO A 162 40.57 -11.50 -2.94
C PRO A 162 42.13 -11.40 -2.85
N ALA A 163 42.70 -10.68 -3.83
CA ALA A 163 43.97 -9.90 -3.84
C ALA A 163 45.30 -10.56 -4.30
N GLU A 164 45.93 -9.86 -5.28
CA GLU A 164 47.36 -9.47 -5.45
C GLU A 164 48.47 -10.45 -4.98
N ASP A 165 49.55 -10.75 -5.72
CA ASP A 165 50.50 -9.83 -6.39
C ASP A 165 51.47 -10.61 -7.36
N MET A 166 52.48 -9.94 -7.93
CA MET A 166 53.47 -10.44 -8.91
C MET A 166 54.29 -11.69 -8.51
N ARG A 167 54.69 -12.51 -9.50
CA ARG A 167 56.10 -12.60 -10.03
C ARG A 167 56.41 -13.88 -10.84
N ASN A 168 56.99 -13.66 -12.04
CA ASN A 168 57.84 -14.50 -12.91
C ASN A 168 58.08 -16.02 -12.61
N GLY A 169 57.96 -16.86 -13.64
CA GLY A 169 58.58 -18.21 -13.67
C GLY A 169 58.50 -18.90 -15.05
N VAL A 170 59.65 -19.20 -15.67
CA VAL A 170 59.78 -19.83 -17.01
C VAL A 170 60.19 -21.30 -16.90
N ALA A 171 59.57 -22.19 -17.70
CA ALA A 171 60.14 -23.40 -18.33
C ALA A 171 59.06 -24.02 -19.24
N ASP A 172 59.11 -23.86 -20.57
CA ASP A 172 59.83 -24.70 -21.54
C ASP A 172 59.64 -26.21 -21.37
N SER A 173 58.95 -26.83 -22.34
CA SER A 173 59.10 -28.25 -22.66
C SER A 173 58.87 -28.50 -24.16
N LYS A 174 59.99 -28.73 -24.85
CA LYS A 174 60.08 -29.26 -26.22
C LYS A 174 59.20 -30.49 -26.42
N THR A 175 58.69 -30.68 -27.64
CA THR A 175 59.15 -31.80 -28.51
C THR A 175 58.66 -31.64 -29.96
N HIS A 176 59.58 -31.90 -30.91
CA HIS A 176 59.48 -32.79 -32.08
C HIS A 176 58.14 -32.93 -32.85
N GLN A 177 58.09 -33.08 -34.18
CA GLN A 177 59.11 -33.35 -35.20
C GLN A 177 58.45 -33.22 -36.59
N LYS A 178 59.17 -32.73 -37.62
CA LYS A 178 59.47 -33.48 -38.87
C LYS A 178 60.04 -32.56 -39.95
N THR A 179 61.30 -32.83 -40.29
CA THR A 179 61.88 -32.52 -41.59
C THR A 179 61.16 -33.30 -42.68
N SER A 180 60.92 -32.67 -43.83
CA SER A 180 60.71 -33.37 -45.10
C SER A 180 61.60 -32.73 -46.16
N VAL A 181 62.50 -33.54 -46.72
CA VAL A 181 63.44 -33.15 -47.77
C VAL A 181 62.82 -33.49 -49.12
N PHE A 182 62.63 -32.48 -49.97
CA PHE A 182 62.65 -32.56 -51.44
C PHE A 182 62.84 -31.11 -51.92
N SER A 183 64.04 -30.63 -52.26
CA SER A 183 64.92 -31.06 -53.36
C SER A 183 64.25 -31.03 -54.73
N GLY A 184 64.77 -30.16 -55.60
CA GLY A 184 64.73 -30.38 -57.05
C GLY A 184 63.47 -29.97 -57.80
N GLN A 185 63.20 -28.67 -57.95
CA GLN A 185 62.43 -28.21 -59.11
C GLN A 185 62.93 -26.90 -59.73
N LYS A 186 63.39 -27.02 -60.98
CA LYS A 186 63.62 -25.96 -61.98
C LYS A 186 64.48 -24.75 -61.58
N VAL A 187 65.77 -24.98 -61.40
CA VAL A 187 66.80 -23.98 -61.80
C VAL A 187 66.93 -23.98 -63.33
N ARG A 188 65.88 -23.53 -64.06
CA ARG A 188 65.95 -23.33 -65.52
C ARG A 188 64.92 -22.35 -66.12
N GLU A 189 64.34 -21.41 -65.36
CA GLU A 189 63.18 -20.65 -65.88
C GLU A 189 63.05 -19.16 -65.51
N VAL A 190 64.02 -18.53 -64.83
CA VAL A 190 63.91 -17.09 -64.43
C VAL A 190 65.01 -16.18 -65.01
N PHE A 191 66.02 -16.71 -65.71
CA PHE A 191 66.92 -15.88 -66.54
C PHE A 191 66.31 -15.59 -67.93
N GLN A 192 65.16 -14.90 -67.93
CA GLN A 192 64.63 -14.13 -69.07
C GLN A 192 65.14 -12.68 -69.06
N LEU A 193 66.24 -12.40 -68.33
CA LEU A 193 66.97 -11.13 -68.46
C LEU A 193 67.63 -11.11 -69.83
N LYS A 194 67.03 -10.37 -70.78
CA LYS A 194 67.50 -10.07 -72.16
C LYS A 194 68.77 -10.85 -72.54
N ARG A 195 68.62 -12.10 -72.99
CA ARG A 195 69.73 -12.88 -73.56
C ARG A 195 70.09 -12.29 -74.92
N GLY A 196 70.85 -11.20 -74.92
CA GLY A 196 71.63 -10.74 -76.06
C GLY A 196 72.69 -11.80 -76.34
N SER A 197 72.33 -12.80 -77.14
CA SER A 197 73.24 -13.87 -77.54
C SER A 197 74.20 -13.32 -78.57
N TYR A 198 75.32 -12.77 -78.11
CA TYR A 198 76.44 -12.33 -78.94
C TYR A 198 77.28 -13.52 -79.48
N SER A 199 76.59 -14.60 -79.83
CA SER A 199 77.18 -15.84 -80.35
C SER A 199 77.72 -15.66 -81.77
N ASP A 200 77.03 -14.84 -82.57
CA ASP A 200 77.33 -14.55 -83.97
C ASP A 200 77.68 -13.07 -84.16
N LEU A 201 78.86 -12.66 -83.67
CA LEU A 201 79.41 -11.32 -83.92
C LEU A 201 80.45 -11.36 -85.05
N THR A 202 80.16 -10.68 -86.15
CA THR A 202 81.14 -10.43 -87.22
C THR A 202 82.21 -9.45 -86.72
N ALA A 203 83.49 -9.68 -87.08
CA ALA A 203 84.64 -8.91 -86.58
C ALA A 203 84.49 -7.37 -86.68
N ALA A 204 83.85 -6.86 -87.74
CA ALA A 204 83.58 -5.43 -87.89
C ALA A 204 82.74 -4.84 -86.74
N LYS A 205 81.76 -5.60 -86.25
CA LYS A 205 80.81 -5.19 -85.21
C LYS A 205 81.42 -5.28 -83.81
N ILE A 206 82.42 -6.14 -83.63
CA ILE A 206 83.27 -6.19 -82.43
C ILE A 206 84.14 -4.93 -82.37
N SER A 207 84.76 -4.54 -83.49
CA SER A 207 85.61 -3.34 -83.56
C SER A 207 84.83 -2.05 -83.29
N GLU A 208 83.60 -1.93 -83.79
CA GLU A 208 82.66 -0.84 -83.47
C GLU A 208 82.35 -0.76 -81.96
N MET A 209 82.19 -1.92 -81.31
CA MET A 209 81.92 -2.01 -79.88
C MET A 209 83.14 -1.61 -79.03
N MET A 210 84.38 -1.86 -79.49
CA MET A 210 85.60 -1.40 -78.81
C MET A 210 85.85 0.11 -78.89
N HIS A 211 85.25 0.80 -79.86
CA HIS A 211 85.37 2.26 -80.02
C HIS A 211 84.22 3.04 -79.36
N SER A 212 83.36 2.38 -78.59
CA SER A 212 82.20 3.00 -77.91
C SER A 212 82.10 2.59 -76.45
N ASN A 213 81.53 3.47 -75.60
CA ASN A 213 81.31 3.22 -74.16
C ASN A 213 80.21 2.16 -73.88
N SER A 214 79.91 1.30 -74.86
CA SER A 214 78.89 0.25 -74.78
C SER A 214 79.35 -0.92 -73.90
N LEU A 215 80.66 -1.11 -73.75
CA LEU A 215 81.27 -2.17 -72.95
C LEU A 215 81.15 -1.94 -71.44
N ASP A 216 81.20 -0.70 -70.97
CA ASP A 216 81.25 -0.35 -69.53
C ASP A 216 79.97 -0.74 -68.76
N ASN A 217 78.84 -0.79 -69.47
CA ASN A 217 77.52 -1.13 -68.90
C ASN A 217 76.98 -2.48 -69.43
N ALA A 218 77.78 -3.25 -70.16
CA ALA A 218 77.35 -4.52 -70.72
C ALA A 218 77.24 -5.61 -69.63
N PRO A 219 76.25 -6.52 -69.70
CA PRO A 219 76.16 -7.65 -68.78
C PRO A 219 77.45 -8.48 -68.82
N THR A 220 77.98 -8.82 -67.65
CA THR A 220 79.28 -9.52 -67.51
C THR A 220 79.34 -10.83 -68.31
N GLN A 221 78.22 -11.56 -68.37
CA GLN A 221 78.06 -12.77 -69.17
C GLN A 221 78.08 -12.50 -70.69
N SER A 222 77.56 -11.37 -71.15
CA SER A 222 77.65 -10.95 -72.55
C SER A 222 79.09 -10.60 -72.92
N LEU A 223 79.82 -9.87 -72.06
CA LEU A 223 81.25 -9.56 -72.28
C LEU A 223 82.10 -10.83 -72.40
N ILE A 224 81.92 -11.80 -71.49
CA ILE A 224 82.64 -13.08 -71.52
C ILE A 224 82.30 -13.88 -72.78
N SER A 225 81.04 -13.88 -73.23
CA SER A 225 80.64 -14.52 -74.50
C SER A 225 81.37 -13.91 -75.71
N VAL A 226 81.50 -12.59 -75.76
CA VAL A 226 82.17 -11.87 -76.86
C VAL A 226 83.66 -12.22 -76.89
N VAL A 227 84.33 -12.20 -75.72
CA VAL A 227 85.76 -12.54 -75.61
C VAL A 227 86.03 -13.99 -76.00
N ASN A 228 85.18 -14.94 -75.60
CA ASN A 228 85.32 -16.33 -76.03
C ASN A 228 85.18 -16.48 -77.55
N GLY A 229 84.20 -15.81 -78.18
CA GLY A 229 84.03 -15.80 -79.64
C GLY A 229 85.26 -15.27 -80.40
N ILE A 230 85.88 -14.18 -79.91
CA ILE A 230 87.14 -13.66 -80.47
C ILE A 230 88.27 -14.70 -80.35
N LEU A 231 88.38 -15.36 -79.20
CA LEU A 231 89.38 -16.40 -78.98
C LEU A 231 89.14 -17.62 -79.89
N ASP A 232 87.89 -18.01 -80.16
CA ASP A 232 87.55 -19.08 -81.10
C ASP A 232 87.89 -18.70 -82.56
N GLU A 233 87.50 -17.51 -83.01
CA GLU A 233 87.80 -16.98 -84.37
C GLU A 233 89.33 -16.84 -84.61
N SER A 234 90.13 -16.71 -83.55
CA SER A 234 91.60 -16.68 -83.60
C SER A 234 92.24 -18.07 -83.73
N ILE A 235 91.56 -19.14 -83.32
CA ILE A 235 92.06 -20.53 -83.46
C ILE A 235 91.75 -21.05 -84.87
N GLU A 236 90.55 -20.78 -85.39
CA GLU A 236 90.10 -21.33 -86.68
C GLU A 236 90.85 -20.75 -87.88
N ARG A 237 91.16 -19.45 -87.89
CA ARG A 237 91.69 -18.75 -89.09
C ARG A 237 93.14 -19.07 -89.47
N LYS A 238 93.92 -19.78 -88.63
CA LYS A 238 95.32 -20.21 -88.85
C LYS A 238 96.32 -19.16 -89.41
N LYS A 239 96.00 -17.86 -89.36
CA LYS A 239 96.99 -16.79 -89.56
C LYS A 239 97.87 -16.70 -88.31
N GLY A 240 99.19 -16.71 -88.50
CA GLY A 240 100.19 -16.76 -87.42
C GLY A 240 100.35 -15.48 -86.60
N GLU A 241 99.28 -14.68 -86.42
CA GLU A 241 99.30 -13.39 -85.72
C GLU A 241 99.34 -13.54 -84.19
N ILE A 242 98.78 -14.64 -83.64
CA ILE A 242 98.84 -14.97 -82.20
C ILE A 242 99.18 -16.47 -82.05
N PRO A 243 100.25 -16.86 -81.32
CA PRO A 243 100.55 -18.26 -81.07
C PRO A 243 99.42 -18.96 -80.30
N HIS A 244 98.99 -20.15 -80.73
CA HIS A 244 97.90 -20.91 -80.09
C HIS A 244 98.09 -21.12 -78.57
N ARG A 245 99.33 -21.18 -78.07
CA ARG A 245 99.64 -21.24 -76.63
C ARG A 245 99.14 -20.02 -75.85
N VAL A 246 99.21 -18.83 -76.45
CA VAL A 246 98.74 -17.57 -75.85
C VAL A 246 97.21 -17.52 -75.86
N VAL A 247 96.56 -17.92 -76.95
CA VAL A 247 95.09 -18.00 -77.04
C VAL A 247 94.53 -19.00 -76.02
N TYR A 248 95.17 -20.17 -75.88
CA TYR A 248 94.81 -21.17 -74.86
C TYR A 248 94.96 -20.62 -73.43
N LEU A 249 96.05 -19.88 -73.15
CA LEU A 249 96.27 -19.23 -71.86
C LEU A 249 95.21 -18.15 -71.58
N LEU A 250 94.90 -17.29 -72.55
CA LEU A 250 93.85 -16.28 -72.45
C LEU A 250 92.48 -16.90 -72.19
N ARG A 251 92.12 -18.00 -72.87
CA ARG A 251 90.88 -18.74 -72.59
C ARG A 251 90.85 -19.26 -71.15
N LYS A 252 91.98 -19.73 -70.62
CA LYS A 252 92.07 -20.16 -69.21
C LYS A 252 91.95 -19.00 -68.23
N VAL A 253 92.51 -17.83 -68.54
CA VAL A 253 92.33 -16.61 -67.75
C VAL A 253 90.86 -16.14 -67.77
N VAL A 254 90.20 -16.15 -68.93
CA VAL A 254 88.78 -15.77 -69.06
C VAL A 254 87.87 -16.75 -68.31
N GLN A 255 88.12 -18.05 -68.41
CA GLN A 255 87.40 -19.08 -67.64
C GLN A 255 87.57 -18.91 -66.13
N GLU A 256 88.78 -18.57 -65.66
CA GLU A 256 89.05 -18.33 -64.24
C GLU A 256 88.43 -17.01 -63.74
N ILE A 257 88.41 -15.96 -64.57
CA ILE A 257 87.70 -14.71 -64.29
C ILE A 257 86.19 -14.97 -64.17
N GLU A 258 85.60 -15.69 -65.14
CA GLU A 258 84.19 -16.10 -65.11
C GLU A 258 83.86 -16.93 -63.86
N HIS A 259 84.71 -17.90 -63.53
CA HIS A 259 84.55 -18.76 -62.35
C HIS A 259 84.58 -17.95 -61.04
N ARG A 260 85.54 -17.01 -60.90
CA ARG A 260 85.62 -16.11 -59.73
C ARG A 260 84.41 -15.17 -59.63
N LEU A 261 83.97 -14.59 -60.74
CA LEU A 261 82.78 -13.74 -60.79
C LEU A 261 81.50 -14.52 -60.45
N CYS A 262 81.40 -15.77 -60.89
CA CYS A 262 80.30 -16.67 -60.55
C CYS A 262 80.26 -16.95 -59.03
N ILE A 263 81.40 -17.32 -58.43
CA ILE A 263 81.54 -17.51 -56.98
C ILE A 263 81.20 -16.22 -56.20
N GLN A 264 81.68 -15.06 -56.67
CA GLN A 264 81.40 -13.78 -56.03
C GLN A 264 79.92 -13.40 -56.10
N ALA A 265 79.27 -13.63 -57.25
CA ALA A 265 77.83 -13.40 -57.41
C ALA A 265 76.99 -14.36 -56.56
N GLU A 266 77.43 -15.61 -56.39
CA GLU A 266 76.80 -16.59 -55.49
C GLU A 266 76.92 -16.15 -54.02
N HIS A 267 78.11 -15.70 -53.62
CA HIS A 267 78.38 -15.18 -52.28
C HIS A 267 77.51 -13.94 -51.96
N ILE A 268 77.45 -12.95 -52.85
CA ILE A 268 76.58 -11.77 -52.71
C ILE A 268 75.10 -12.18 -52.59
N ARG A 269 74.65 -13.17 -53.38
CA ARG A 269 73.27 -13.65 -53.33
C ARG A 269 72.94 -14.33 -52.00
N SER A 270 73.84 -15.18 -51.50
CA SER A 270 73.71 -15.85 -50.20
C SER A 270 73.72 -14.86 -49.03
N GLN A 271 74.58 -13.83 -49.10
CA GLN A 271 74.57 -12.71 -48.15
C GLN A 271 73.25 -11.93 -48.21
N ASN A 272 72.73 -11.61 -49.39
CA ASN A 272 71.44 -10.92 -49.54
C ASN A 272 70.24 -11.73 -49.00
N VAL A 273 70.21 -13.05 -49.18
CA VAL A 273 69.20 -13.92 -48.54
C VAL A 273 69.32 -13.86 -47.01
N THR A 274 70.55 -13.85 -46.49
CA THR A 274 70.80 -13.73 -45.04
C THR A 274 70.38 -12.36 -44.50
N ILE A 275 70.63 -11.26 -45.22
CA ILE A 275 70.19 -9.91 -44.86
C ILE A 275 68.66 -9.85 -44.86
N LYS A 276 68.00 -10.27 -45.95
CA LYS A 276 66.54 -10.23 -46.09
C LYS A 276 65.81 -11.03 -45.01
N THR A 277 66.33 -12.19 -44.61
CA THR A 277 65.76 -12.96 -43.49
C THR A 277 65.97 -12.31 -42.13
N ARG A 278 67.04 -11.53 -41.93
CA ARG A 278 67.24 -10.70 -40.73
C ARG A 278 66.30 -9.50 -40.72
N GLU A 279 66.18 -8.78 -41.83
CA GLU A 279 65.23 -7.67 -42.00
C GLU A 279 63.80 -8.12 -41.70
N GLN A 280 63.34 -9.23 -42.30
CA GLN A 280 62.01 -9.78 -42.00
C GLN A 280 61.82 -10.09 -40.51
N LYS A 281 62.81 -10.68 -39.83
CA LYS A 281 62.76 -10.91 -38.37
C LYS A 281 62.66 -9.60 -37.58
N TYR A 282 63.38 -8.55 -37.98
CA TYR A 282 63.29 -7.24 -37.33
C TYR A 282 61.94 -6.57 -37.60
N CYS A 283 61.42 -6.58 -38.83
CA CYS A 283 60.09 -6.06 -39.16
C CYS A 283 58.98 -6.78 -38.37
N SER A 284 59.04 -8.12 -38.26
CA SER A 284 58.10 -8.87 -37.41
C SER A 284 58.20 -8.50 -35.93
N LYS A 285 59.43 -8.28 -35.42
CA LYS A 285 59.63 -7.87 -34.03
C LYS A 285 59.15 -6.44 -33.76
N ILE A 286 59.37 -5.51 -34.68
CA ILE A 286 58.86 -4.13 -34.61
C ILE A 286 57.33 -4.16 -34.58
N LYS A 287 56.69 -4.87 -35.51
CA LYS A 287 55.23 -4.99 -35.54
C LYS A 287 54.63 -5.61 -34.27
N ALA A 288 55.31 -6.59 -33.66
CA ALA A 288 54.89 -7.16 -32.38
C ALA A 288 54.99 -6.14 -31.23
N LEU A 289 56.03 -5.31 -31.21
CA LEU A 289 56.18 -4.22 -30.23
C LEU A 289 55.17 -3.09 -30.45
N GLU A 290 54.89 -2.71 -31.70
CA GLU A 290 53.85 -1.72 -32.05
C GLU A 290 52.47 -2.16 -31.56
N MET A 291 52.07 -3.42 -31.82
CA MET A 291 50.79 -3.95 -31.32
C MET A 291 50.73 -3.97 -29.79
N LEU A 292 51.85 -4.30 -29.12
CA LEU A 292 51.90 -4.32 -27.66
C LEU A 292 51.80 -2.90 -27.07
N VAL A 293 52.49 -1.91 -27.65
CA VAL A 293 52.40 -0.50 -27.24
C VAL A 293 50.99 0.06 -27.48
N ASN A 294 50.37 -0.24 -28.63
CA ASN A 294 48.98 0.15 -28.90
C ASN A 294 48.01 -0.47 -27.89
N GLY A 295 48.10 -1.78 -27.64
CA GLY A 295 47.27 -2.46 -26.65
C GLY A 295 47.42 -1.85 -25.25
N THR A 296 48.66 -1.61 -24.79
CA THR A 296 48.91 -0.95 -23.50
C THR A 296 48.36 0.48 -23.46
N ASN A 297 48.41 1.23 -24.56
CA ASN A 297 47.83 2.58 -24.62
C ASN A 297 46.30 2.55 -24.60
N GLU A 298 45.66 1.59 -25.28
CA GLU A 298 44.21 1.37 -25.26
C GLU A 298 43.73 0.94 -23.87
N GLU A 299 44.44 0.03 -23.21
CA GLU A 299 44.19 -0.38 -21.82
C GLU A 299 44.34 0.79 -20.83
N ASN A 300 45.41 1.59 -20.97
CA ASN A 300 45.61 2.79 -20.16
C ASN A 300 44.48 3.81 -20.37
N GLN A 301 44.05 4.05 -21.62
CA GLN A 301 42.95 4.96 -21.90
C GLN A 301 41.61 4.45 -21.33
N MET A 302 41.34 3.14 -21.41
CA MET A 302 40.19 2.53 -20.75
C MET A 302 40.24 2.65 -19.22
N ALA A 303 41.42 2.47 -18.62
CA ALA A 303 41.61 2.64 -17.18
C ALA A 303 41.38 4.10 -16.74
N ILE A 304 41.90 5.08 -17.48
CA ILE A 304 41.66 6.51 -17.24
C ILE A 304 40.16 6.85 -17.35
N ASN A 305 39.49 6.37 -18.41
CA ASN A 305 38.06 6.61 -18.60
C ASN A 305 37.22 6.02 -17.45
N ARG A 306 37.54 4.80 -16.99
CA ARG A 306 36.89 4.18 -15.83
C ARG A 306 37.16 4.94 -14.53
N LEU A 307 38.40 5.37 -14.31
CA LEU A 307 38.77 6.17 -13.13
C LEU A 307 38.00 7.49 -13.06
N GLN A 308 37.76 8.14 -14.21
CA GLN A 308 36.96 9.36 -14.27
C GLN A 308 35.48 9.12 -13.92
N ILE A 309 34.89 7.99 -14.33
CA ILE A 309 33.53 7.60 -13.93
C ILE A 309 33.47 7.41 -12.41
N VAL A 310 34.35 6.57 -11.85
CA VAL A 310 34.41 6.29 -10.40
C VAL A 310 34.63 7.57 -9.59
N LYS A 311 35.45 8.51 -10.09
CA LYS A 311 35.67 9.81 -9.45
C LYS A 311 34.39 10.65 -9.40
N ASN A 312 33.62 10.70 -10.49
CA ASN A 312 32.35 11.42 -10.55
C ASN A 312 31.27 10.77 -9.65
N GLU A 313 31.16 9.44 -9.67
CA GLU A 313 30.27 8.68 -8.78
C GLU A 313 30.61 8.92 -7.31
N LYS A 314 31.90 8.91 -6.95
CA LYS A 314 32.35 9.21 -5.59
C LYS A 314 31.92 10.60 -5.12
N SER A 315 32.05 11.64 -5.97
CA SER A 315 31.58 12.98 -5.61
C SER A 315 30.06 13.05 -5.40
N GLN A 316 29.27 12.38 -6.25
CA GLN A 316 27.82 12.32 -6.08
C GLN A 316 27.40 11.55 -4.82
N ILE A 317 28.15 10.53 -4.42
CA ILE A 317 27.91 9.77 -3.19
C ILE A 317 28.20 10.65 -1.97
N GLU A 318 29.30 11.40 -1.96
CA GLU A 318 29.65 12.29 -0.84
C GLU A 318 28.64 13.44 -0.69
N GLU A 319 28.20 14.06 -1.80
CA GLU A 319 27.16 15.10 -1.78
C GLU A 319 25.83 14.58 -1.22
N LYS A 320 25.38 13.40 -1.68
CA LYS A 320 24.17 12.74 -1.15
C LYS A 320 24.30 12.37 0.33
N LYS A 321 25.50 11.98 0.78
CA LYS A 321 25.80 11.69 2.17
C LYS A 321 25.71 12.95 3.03
N GLU A 322 26.31 14.06 2.62
CA GLU A 322 26.18 15.34 3.32
C GLU A 322 24.72 15.82 3.43
N LEU A 323 23.92 15.65 2.37
CA LEU A 323 22.50 15.99 2.39
C LEU A 323 21.73 15.11 3.39
N CYS A 324 22.00 13.80 3.37
CA CYS A 324 21.42 12.85 4.32
C CYS A 324 21.78 13.19 5.78
N GLU A 325 23.03 13.56 6.06
CA GLU A 325 23.46 13.99 7.40
C GLU A 325 22.73 15.27 7.86
N LYS A 326 22.53 16.24 6.97
CA LYS A 326 21.75 17.46 7.25
C LYS A 326 20.27 17.14 7.55
N ASP A 327 19.68 16.18 6.84
CA ASP A 327 18.30 15.75 7.09
C ASP A 327 18.15 14.94 8.38
N VAL A 328 19.10 14.09 8.72
CA VAL A 328 19.14 13.41 10.03
C VAL A 328 19.24 14.43 11.17
N GLN A 329 20.08 15.47 11.04
CA GLN A 329 20.15 16.55 12.02
C GLN A 329 18.85 17.35 12.15
N ARG A 330 18.15 17.60 11.04
CA ARG A 330 16.83 18.25 11.02
C ARG A 330 15.80 17.42 11.79
N LEU A 331 15.70 16.13 11.45
CA LEU A 331 14.77 15.18 12.07
C LEU A 331 15.06 14.96 13.57
N MET A 332 16.32 15.01 14.01
CA MET A 332 16.64 14.96 15.44
C MET A 332 16.09 16.16 16.21
N LYS A 333 16.25 17.39 15.68
CA LYS A 333 15.72 18.61 16.29
C LYS A 333 14.19 18.61 16.33
N GLU A 334 13.55 18.18 15.24
CA GLU A 334 12.09 18.04 15.17
C GLU A 334 11.58 17.01 16.19
N LYS A 335 12.22 15.83 16.28
CA LYS A 335 11.90 14.80 17.27
C LYS A 335 12.03 15.32 18.71
N GLU A 336 13.06 16.10 19.02
CA GLU A 336 13.24 16.72 20.35
C GLU A 336 12.13 17.75 20.65
N TYR A 337 11.77 18.57 19.67
CA TYR A 337 10.68 19.53 19.77
C TYR A 337 9.32 18.85 19.97
N SER A 338 8.98 17.84 19.16
CA SER A 338 7.76 17.03 19.32
C SER A 338 7.73 16.32 20.68
N LYS A 339 8.85 15.79 21.16
CA LYS A 339 8.96 15.19 22.50
C LYS A 339 8.66 16.21 23.61
N SER A 340 9.13 17.45 23.47
CA SER A 340 8.83 18.55 24.39
C SER A 340 7.34 18.91 24.41
N ILE A 341 6.71 19.01 23.23
CA ILE A 341 5.26 19.24 23.12
C ILE A 341 4.47 18.11 23.79
N ILE A 342 4.79 16.84 23.48
CA ILE A 342 4.11 15.68 24.06
C ILE A 342 4.23 15.69 25.58
N MET A 343 5.43 15.97 26.13
CA MET A 343 5.65 16.07 27.58
C MET A 343 4.77 17.15 28.23
N ASN A 344 4.64 18.32 27.60
CA ASN A 344 3.80 19.40 28.12
C ASN A 344 2.30 19.02 28.05
N LEU A 345 1.83 18.49 26.92
CA LEU A 345 0.44 18.05 26.76
C LEU A 345 0.09 16.91 27.73
N THR A 346 1.00 15.97 27.99
CA THR A 346 0.80 14.93 29.01
C THR A 346 0.64 15.54 30.41
N LYS A 347 1.48 16.51 30.77
CA LYS A 347 1.40 17.21 32.05
C LYS A 347 0.09 18.00 32.22
N ASP A 348 -0.37 18.67 31.16
CA ASP A 348 -1.63 19.42 31.17
C ASP A 348 -2.84 18.47 31.29
N MET A 349 -2.80 17.34 30.59
CA MET A 349 -3.81 16.27 30.70
C MET A 349 -3.84 15.65 32.10
N GLU A 350 -2.69 15.40 32.73
CA GLU A 350 -2.62 14.96 34.13
C GLU A 350 -3.20 16.00 35.09
N ALA A 351 -2.90 17.29 34.90
CA ALA A 351 -3.42 18.36 35.74
C ALA A 351 -4.96 18.48 35.62
N MET A 352 -5.48 18.39 34.40
CA MET A 352 -6.92 18.38 34.14
C MET A 352 -7.61 17.15 34.76
N ASN A 353 -7.02 15.96 34.63
CA ASN A 353 -7.56 14.73 35.24
C ASN A 353 -7.61 14.84 36.77
N ARG A 354 -6.57 15.36 37.43
CA ARG A 354 -6.58 15.60 38.89
C ARG A 354 -7.68 16.59 39.30
N LEU A 355 -7.97 17.61 38.49
CA LEU A 355 -9.06 18.56 38.75
C LEU A 355 -10.44 17.89 38.61
N HIS A 356 -10.65 17.09 37.58
CA HIS A 356 -11.90 16.33 37.40
C HIS A 356 -12.12 15.31 38.52
N GLU A 357 -11.07 14.60 38.95
CA GLU A 357 -11.12 13.66 40.07
C GLU A 357 -11.53 14.36 41.38
N GLN A 358 -10.94 15.52 41.68
CA GLN A 358 -11.34 16.35 42.82
C GLN A 358 -12.79 16.85 42.74
N GLN A 359 -13.28 17.20 41.54
CA GLN A 359 -14.68 17.59 41.33
C GLN A 359 -15.64 16.41 41.57
N LEU A 360 -15.31 15.21 41.06
CA LEU A 360 -16.08 13.99 41.30
C LEU A 360 -16.14 13.63 42.78
N GLU A 361 -15.02 13.71 43.50
CA GLU A 361 -15.01 13.55 44.95
C GLU A 361 -15.89 14.58 45.67
N GLN A 362 -15.83 15.86 45.27
CA GLN A 362 -16.62 16.92 45.90
C GLN A 362 -18.12 16.72 45.68
N ILE A 363 -18.52 16.32 44.47
CA ILE A 363 -19.91 15.96 44.16
C ILE A 363 -20.33 14.73 44.96
N GLY A 364 -19.48 13.70 45.04
CA GLY A 364 -19.72 12.50 45.85
C GLY A 364 -19.90 12.78 47.34
N ARG A 365 -19.11 13.70 47.92
CA ARG A 365 -19.28 14.17 49.31
C ARG A 365 -20.63 14.86 49.51
N LYS A 366 -20.97 15.83 48.65
CA LYS A 366 -22.26 16.55 48.71
C LYS A 366 -23.46 15.62 48.52
N ALA A 367 -23.35 14.62 47.64
CA ALA A 367 -24.42 13.64 47.42
C ALA A 367 -24.69 12.83 48.70
N LYS A 368 -23.65 12.32 49.37
CA LYS A 368 -23.76 11.61 50.66
C LYS A 368 -24.34 12.50 51.77
N GLU A 369 -23.87 13.74 51.88
CA GLU A 369 -24.41 14.72 52.85
C GLU A 369 -25.91 14.96 52.64
N MET A 370 -26.37 15.08 51.39
CA MET A 370 -27.80 15.21 51.08
C MET A 370 -28.58 13.92 51.34
N GLU A 371 -28.01 12.75 51.06
CA GLU A 371 -28.62 11.44 51.33
C GLU A 371 -28.81 11.22 52.84
N GLU A 372 -27.82 11.53 53.67
CA GLU A 372 -27.90 11.49 55.13
C GLU A 372 -28.94 12.47 55.69
N GLN A 373 -29.04 13.68 55.12
CA GLN A 373 -30.08 14.65 55.50
C GLN A 373 -31.49 14.16 55.11
N LEU A 374 -31.67 13.63 53.90
CA LEU A 374 -32.96 13.14 53.43
C LEU A 374 -33.42 11.91 54.23
N THR A 375 -32.53 10.94 54.46
CA THR A 375 -32.86 9.75 55.27
C THR A 375 -33.19 10.09 56.72
N THR A 376 -32.58 11.15 57.29
CA THR A 376 -32.95 11.66 58.62
C THR A 376 -34.35 12.26 58.63
N ARG A 377 -34.69 13.09 57.63
CA ARG A 377 -36.02 13.71 57.50
C ARG A 377 -37.12 12.69 57.21
N VAL A 378 -36.83 11.63 56.45
CA VAL A 378 -37.75 10.50 56.24
C VAL A 378 -38.10 9.85 57.58
N LYS A 379 -37.10 9.49 58.41
CA LYS A 379 -37.33 8.90 59.74
C LYS A 379 -38.14 9.80 60.68
N GLU A 380 -37.90 11.11 60.63
CA GLU A 380 -38.67 12.10 61.39
C GLU A 380 -40.14 12.13 60.96
N VAL A 381 -40.40 12.16 59.64
CA VAL A 381 -41.76 12.14 59.07
C VAL A 381 -42.48 10.81 59.35
N GLU A 382 -41.78 9.67 59.23
CA GLU A 382 -42.33 8.35 59.59
C GLU A 382 -42.75 8.28 61.06
N TYR A 383 -41.94 8.84 61.96
CA TYR A 383 -42.27 8.92 63.39
C TYR A 383 -43.49 9.82 63.67
N LEU A 384 -43.56 11.00 63.03
CA LEU A 384 -44.72 11.90 63.16
C LEU A 384 -45.99 11.28 62.57
N LEU A 385 -45.89 10.55 61.46
CA LEU A 385 -47.00 9.81 60.86
C LEU A 385 -47.51 8.72 61.82
N LEU A 386 -46.61 7.96 62.45
CA LEU A 386 -46.95 6.94 63.43
C LEU A 386 -47.69 7.55 64.65
N GLN A 387 -47.22 8.68 65.17
CA GLN A 387 -47.92 9.40 66.25
C GLN A 387 -49.30 9.90 65.82
N SER A 388 -49.42 10.45 64.61
CA SER A 388 -50.69 10.94 64.06
C SER A 388 -51.71 9.81 63.91
N ASN A 389 -51.30 8.67 63.33
CA ASN A 389 -52.14 7.50 63.14
C ASN A 389 -52.67 6.94 64.47
N LYS A 390 -51.82 6.85 65.50
CA LYS A 390 -52.26 6.45 66.84
C LYS A 390 -53.33 7.40 67.41
N LYS A 391 -53.16 8.71 67.23
CA LYS A 391 -54.14 9.71 67.67
C LYS A 391 -55.46 9.62 66.89
N VAL A 392 -55.40 9.27 65.61
CA VAL A 392 -56.60 8.99 64.79
C VAL A 392 -57.34 7.76 65.34
N GLU A 393 -56.64 6.66 65.63
CA GLU A 393 -57.23 5.45 66.22
C GLU A 393 -57.90 5.74 67.59
N GLU A 394 -57.24 6.49 68.47
CA GLU A 394 -57.80 6.94 69.75
C GLU A 394 -59.09 7.76 69.56
N LEU A 395 -59.13 8.66 68.56
CA LEU A 395 -60.30 9.46 68.21
C LEU A 395 -61.42 8.64 67.58
N GLU A 396 -61.10 7.65 66.74
CA GLU A 396 -62.07 6.73 66.15
C GLU A 396 -62.75 5.86 67.22
N ILE A 397 -61.98 5.33 68.18
CA ILE A 397 -62.52 4.58 69.33
C ILE A 397 -63.44 5.50 70.17
N ALA A 398 -62.98 6.70 70.50
CA ALA A 398 -63.78 7.67 71.27
C ALA A 398 -65.09 8.07 70.53
N SER A 399 -65.02 8.26 69.22
CA SER A 399 -66.17 8.56 68.36
C SER A 399 -67.16 7.39 68.31
N ARG A 400 -66.67 6.16 68.13
CA ARG A 400 -67.48 4.93 68.12
C ARG A 400 -68.21 4.72 69.44
N LEU A 401 -67.51 4.86 70.57
CA LEU A 401 -68.11 4.78 71.91
C LEU A 401 -69.17 5.89 72.11
N LYS A 402 -68.89 7.11 71.64
CA LYS A 402 -69.85 8.22 71.72
C LYS A 402 -71.11 7.96 70.87
N SER A 403 -70.96 7.38 69.68
CA SER A 403 -72.11 6.95 68.85
C SER A 403 -72.96 5.93 69.60
N GLN A 404 -72.34 4.85 70.10
CA GLN A 404 -73.05 3.80 70.85
C GLN A 404 -73.82 4.35 72.07
N LEU A 405 -73.28 5.35 72.77
CA LEU A 405 -73.97 6.03 73.87
C LEU A 405 -75.14 6.91 73.40
N TRP A 406 -75.09 7.48 72.20
CA TRP A 406 -76.23 8.17 71.60
C TRP A 406 -77.29 7.19 71.13
N ASP A 407 -76.90 6.10 70.46
CA ASP A 407 -77.81 5.02 70.03
C ASP A 407 -78.57 4.45 71.24
N GLN A 408 -77.89 4.22 72.37
CA GLN A 408 -78.53 3.79 73.63
C GLN A 408 -79.53 4.81 74.16
N LYS A 409 -79.19 6.11 74.16
CA LYS A 409 -80.12 7.17 74.59
C LYS A 409 -81.33 7.28 73.67
N GLU A 410 -81.11 7.21 72.36
CA GLU A 410 -82.18 7.24 71.35
C GLU A 410 -83.15 6.07 71.56
N ASN A 411 -82.65 4.85 71.76
CA ASN A 411 -83.49 3.69 72.10
C ASN A 411 -84.31 3.89 73.40
N ILE A 412 -83.73 4.50 74.44
CA ILE A 412 -84.44 4.81 75.69
C ILE A 412 -85.54 5.87 75.46
N PHE A 413 -85.22 6.95 74.72
CA PHE A 413 -86.20 7.98 74.39
C PHE A 413 -87.31 7.44 73.49
N GLN A 414 -86.99 6.62 72.50
CA GLN A 414 -87.98 5.98 71.62
C GLN A 414 -88.93 5.10 72.44
N SER A 415 -88.40 4.23 73.31
CA SER A 415 -89.22 3.41 74.21
C SER A 415 -90.11 4.25 75.14
N TYR A 416 -89.60 5.36 75.68
CA TYR A 416 -90.42 6.30 76.46
C TYR A 416 -91.55 6.92 75.62
N MET A 417 -91.25 7.39 74.41
CA MET A 417 -92.24 8.00 73.52
C MET A 417 -93.30 7.00 73.06
N ASP A 418 -92.93 5.75 72.77
CA ASP A 418 -93.85 4.67 72.42
C ASP A 418 -94.81 4.36 73.58
N ASN A 419 -94.29 4.30 74.82
CA ASN A 419 -95.09 4.12 76.03
C ASN A 419 -96.06 5.30 76.26
N GLN A 420 -95.61 6.56 76.10
CA GLN A 420 -96.50 7.72 76.18
C GLN A 420 -97.59 7.68 75.10
N GLN A 421 -97.24 7.25 73.88
CA GLN A 421 -98.21 7.10 72.79
C GLN A 421 -99.25 6.01 73.11
N LEU A 422 -98.87 4.94 73.79
CA LEU A 422 -99.80 3.90 74.25
C LEU A 422 -100.77 4.45 75.30
N VAL A 423 -100.28 5.12 76.36
CA VAL A 423 -101.12 5.73 77.39
C VAL A 423 -102.11 6.74 76.80
N ILE A 424 -101.70 7.55 75.82
CA ILE A 424 -102.59 8.50 75.13
C ILE A 424 -103.67 7.77 74.30
N LYS A 425 -103.35 6.62 73.68
CA LYS A 425 -104.34 5.78 72.99
C LYS A 425 -105.36 5.21 73.98
N ASP A 426 -104.91 4.70 75.12
CA ASP A 426 -105.79 4.13 76.15
C ASP A 426 -106.73 5.19 76.76
N ILE A 427 -106.22 6.38 77.08
CA ILE A 427 -107.04 7.52 77.53
C ILE A 427 -108.06 7.91 76.46
N ARG A 428 -107.68 7.92 75.18
CA ARG A 428 -108.60 8.23 74.07
C ARG A 428 -109.72 7.18 73.95
N ILE A 429 -109.40 5.90 74.09
CA ILE A 429 -110.38 4.80 74.08
C ILE A 429 -111.33 4.94 75.28
N LEU A 430 -110.80 5.18 76.48
CA LEU A 430 -111.60 5.37 77.69
C LEU A 430 -112.53 6.59 77.59
N SER A 431 -112.03 7.71 77.07
CA SER A 431 -112.85 8.91 76.81
C SER A 431 -113.98 8.61 75.83
N GLN A 432 -113.70 7.89 74.74
CA GLN A 432 -114.73 7.53 73.76
C GLN A 432 -115.77 6.57 74.36
N SER A 433 -115.35 5.64 75.22
CA SER A 433 -116.29 4.79 75.98
C SER A 433 -117.18 5.63 76.88
N TYR A 434 -116.61 6.55 77.66
CA TYR A 434 -117.37 7.41 78.57
C TYR A 434 -118.37 8.32 77.83
N GLU A 435 -118.01 8.85 76.66
CA GLU A 435 -118.95 9.57 75.79
C GLU A 435 -120.11 8.68 75.32
N ASN A 436 -119.82 7.45 74.90
CA ASN A 436 -120.84 6.48 74.48
C ASN A 436 -121.77 6.08 75.65
N ASP A 437 -121.20 5.83 76.84
CA ASP A 437 -121.93 5.48 78.05
C ASP A 437 -122.82 6.65 78.54
N MET A 438 -122.30 7.88 78.47
CA MET A 438 -123.07 9.11 78.74
C MET A 438 -124.22 9.29 77.74
N TYR A 439 -124.00 9.02 76.45
CA TYR A 439 -125.05 9.07 75.44
C TYR A 439 -126.11 7.99 75.66
N ALA A 440 -125.70 6.77 76.04
CA ALA A 440 -126.60 5.67 76.39
C ALA A 440 -127.45 6.02 77.63
N LEU A 441 -126.84 6.56 78.69
CA LEU A 441 -127.54 7.07 79.87
C LEU A 441 -128.52 8.20 79.50
N GLN A 442 -128.10 9.17 78.69
CA GLN A 442 -128.98 10.27 78.24
C GLN A 442 -130.19 9.73 77.46
N MET A 443 -129.99 8.72 76.60
CA MET A 443 -131.07 8.04 75.89
C MET A 443 -131.98 7.24 76.84
N GLN A 444 -131.43 6.55 77.84
CA GLN A 444 -132.23 5.86 78.86
C GLN A 444 -133.09 6.84 79.65
N TRP A 445 -132.50 7.92 80.19
CA TRP A 445 -133.23 8.98 80.89
C TRP A 445 -134.32 9.62 80.00
N ARG A 446 -134.02 9.85 78.71
CA ARG A 446 -135.01 10.37 77.75
C ARG A 446 -136.17 9.40 77.53
N ASN A 447 -135.90 8.09 77.49
CA ASN A 447 -136.91 7.05 77.37
C ASN A 447 -137.74 6.90 78.64
N GLU A 448 -137.12 6.96 79.82
CA GLU A 448 -137.80 6.93 81.13
C GLU A 448 -138.70 8.14 81.30
N ILE A 449 -138.23 9.36 81.05
CA ILE A 449 -139.05 10.59 81.07
C ILE A 449 -140.20 10.49 80.06
N SER A 450 -139.96 9.95 78.86
CA SER A 450 -141.01 9.72 77.86
C SER A 450 -142.06 8.70 78.32
N ASN A 451 -141.66 7.67 79.06
CA ASN A 451 -142.57 6.69 79.66
C ASN A 451 -143.32 7.27 80.87
N LEU A 452 -142.67 8.09 81.68
CA LEU A 452 -143.28 8.84 82.79
C LEU A 452 -144.34 9.83 82.27
N ALA A 453 -144.04 10.55 81.19
CA ALA A 453 -145.00 11.41 80.51
C ALA A 453 -146.19 10.61 79.94
N LYS A 454 -145.96 9.48 79.25
CA LYS A 454 -147.04 8.59 78.79
C LYS A 454 -147.89 8.06 79.94
N ASN A 455 -147.30 7.72 81.08
CA ASN A 455 -148.00 7.25 82.26
C ASN A 455 -148.80 8.38 82.94
N LEU A 456 -148.26 9.60 83.01
CA LEU A 456 -148.98 10.78 83.46
C LEU A 456 -150.17 11.11 82.53
N CYS A 457 -150.01 11.03 81.21
CA CYS A 457 -151.12 11.15 80.26
C CYS A 457 -152.18 10.06 80.48
N ARG A 458 -151.80 8.81 80.73
CA ARG A 458 -152.74 7.72 81.07
C ARG A 458 -153.47 7.95 82.39
N ILE A 459 -152.80 8.49 83.40
CA ILE A 459 -153.42 8.84 84.69
C ILE A 459 -154.38 10.03 84.51
N TRP A 460 -153.97 11.05 83.76
CA TRP A 460 -154.80 12.22 83.48
C TRP A 460 -156.07 11.85 82.70
N VAL A 461 -155.95 11.02 81.66
CA VAL A 461 -157.10 10.44 80.94
C VAL A 461 -157.99 9.61 81.87
N LYS A 462 -157.44 8.87 82.83
CA LYS A 462 -158.22 8.12 83.83
C LYS A 462 -158.90 8.97 84.92
N MET A 463 -158.48 10.21 85.12
CA MET A 463 -159.04 11.11 86.14
C MET A 463 -159.98 12.19 85.57
N PHE A 464 -159.86 12.50 84.27
CA PHE A 464 -160.57 13.60 83.62
C PHE A 464 -161.26 13.23 82.29
N GLY A 465 -161.33 11.94 81.95
CA GLY A 465 -162.12 11.38 80.84
C GLY A 465 -162.90 10.16 81.29
#